data_AF-A0A2T4C9H6-F1
#
_entry.id   AF-A0A2T4C9H6-F1
#
_cell.length_a   1.000
_cell.length_b   1.000
_cell.length_c   1.000
_cell.angle_alpha   90.00
_cell.angle_beta   90.00
_cell.angle_gamma   90.00
#
_symmetry.space_group_name_H-M   'P 1'
#
loop_
_entity.id
_entity.type
_entity.pdbx_description
1 polymer ?
#
loop_
_entity_poly.entity_id
_entity_poly.type
_entity_poly.pdbx_seq_one_letter_code
_entity_poly.pdbx_strand_id
1 'polypeptide(L)'
;MDQSIIRISKELSDIQKGSDLAIAVACRDVDVRNVRALIMGPHETPYEFGFFEFAIRFNRDYPSKSPSVQCLTTNGGRCRFNPNIYSTGKVCLSILGTWRGERGEEWSSAQGLESILLSIQSLMSANPYENEPGFEDANGESDKKLQQHYIQKIRHETLRISVIQRLEGYLGLQSYAPSTLFTPNRAGDLDKEDLDEANVPFEPFKDLCKRRFLWYYDSYMAAVARGKSEVADLSPFVKMPFETPNSNSMDGRFNYTELEGRLKAIKEALDQETARWAEEGLASKAGESTVAVNLQHQFDQVSAYLKQGDMPHSVVLENGNPFVWLITYFGRPMTNLDGGLFRIRMHFSTRFPDEQPRVKFETKIFHHHIASDGTACYTPNPMRLEDVKSHIDAIFGVLEEEEPAYDPRKIVNPEATKMFWGKKPEDKKQYNRRLRRSVQQSME
;
A
#
# COMPACT_ATOMS: atom_id res chain seq x y z
N MET A 1 -24.88 3.14 -26.39
CA MET A 1 -23.79 3.14 -25.41
C MET A 1 -23.03 1.82 -25.58
N ASP A 2 -21.72 1.87 -25.71
CA ASP A 2 -20.89 0.70 -26.03
C ASP A 2 -20.94 -0.32 -24.88
N GLN A 3 -21.41 -1.54 -25.15
CA GLN A 3 -21.58 -2.59 -24.13
C GLN A 3 -20.24 -2.94 -23.43
N SER A 4 -19.11 -2.84 -24.15
CA SER A 4 -17.80 -3.09 -23.56
C SER A 4 -17.49 -2.05 -22.48
N ILE A 5 -17.80 -0.78 -22.74
CA ILE A 5 -17.55 0.32 -21.81
C ILE A 5 -18.39 0.15 -20.55
N ILE A 6 -19.69 -0.17 -20.69
CA ILE A 6 -20.58 -0.38 -19.54
C ILE A 6 -20.02 -1.49 -18.63
N ARG A 7 -19.54 -2.59 -19.23
CA ARG A 7 -18.93 -3.70 -18.48
C ARG A 7 -17.66 -3.27 -17.75
N ILE A 8 -16.75 -2.57 -18.44
CA ILE A 8 -15.49 -2.09 -17.84
C ILE A 8 -15.76 -1.15 -16.68
N SER A 9 -16.64 -0.16 -16.86
CA SER A 9 -16.99 0.80 -15.80
C SER A 9 -17.62 0.12 -14.58
N LYS A 10 -18.45 -0.91 -14.81
CA LYS A 10 -19.00 -1.72 -13.72
C LYS A 10 -17.91 -2.47 -12.96
N GLU A 11 -17.02 -3.18 -13.67
CA GLU A 11 -15.93 -3.94 -13.03
C GLU A 11 -14.96 -3.03 -12.25
N LEU A 12 -14.64 -1.85 -12.79
CA LEU A 12 -13.83 -0.84 -12.09
C LEU A 12 -14.50 -0.36 -10.81
N SER A 13 -15.79 0.01 -10.90
CA SER A 13 -16.58 0.38 -9.73
C SER A 13 -16.57 -0.74 -8.70
N ASP A 14 -16.89 -1.97 -9.09
CA ASP A 14 -16.99 -3.12 -8.18
C ASP A 14 -15.68 -3.35 -7.41
N ILE A 15 -14.52 -3.25 -8.07
CA ILE A 15 -13.20 -3.34 -7.41
C ILE A 15 -12.96 -2.15 -6.48
N GLN A 16 -13.30 -0.91 -6.90
CA GLN A 16 -13.13 0.29 -6.07
C GLN A 16 -14.02 0.30 -4.82
N LYS A 17 -15.20 -0.34 -4.88
CA LYS A 17 -16.06 -0.54 -3.69
C LYS A 17 -15.62 -1.74 -2.84
N GLY A 18 -14.79 -2.61 -3.41
CA GLY A 18 -14.29 -3.80 -2.75
C GLY A 18 -13.47 -3.48 -1.51
N SER A 19 -13.41 -4.45 -0.59
CA SER A 19 -12.61 -4.34 0.63
C SER A 19 -11.18 -4.88 0.47
N ASP A 20 -10.79 -5.30 -0.74
CA ASP A 20 -9.45 -5.82 -0.95
C ASP A 20 -8.42 -4.71 -0.85
N LEU A 21 -7.65 -4.72 0.23
CA LEU A 21 -6.62 -3.73 0.46
C LEU A 21 -5.43 -3.90 -0.48
N ALA A 22 -5.25 -5.07 -1.11
CA ALA A 22 -4.08 -5.42 -1.91
C ALA A 22 -4.20 -5.05 -3.39
N ILE A 23 -5.41 -4.79 -3.90
CA ILE A 23 -5.66 -4.48 -5.30
C ILE A 23 -6.31 -3.11 -5.41
N ALA A 24 -5.76 -2.25 -6.26
CA ALA A 24 -6.35 -0.95 -6.59
C ALA A 24 -6.37 -0.74 -8.10
N VAL A 25 -7.42 -0.09 -8.61
CA VAL A 25 -7.59 0.21 -10.04
C VAL A 25 -7.99 1.66 -10.27
N ALA A 26 -7.49 2.22 -11.35
CA ALA A 26 -7.81 3.59 -11.77
C ALA A 26 -7.72 3.73 -13.29
N CYS A 27 -8.58 4.58 -13.86
CA CYS A 27 -8.48 5.04 -15.24
C CYS A 27 -8.72 6.54 -15.27
N ARG A 28 -8.39 7.17 -16.39
CA ARG A 28 -8.83 8.54 -16.67
C ARG A 28 -10.26 8.51 -17.19
N ASP A 29 -11.05 9.53 -16.89
CA ASP A 29 -12.44 9.63 -17.37
C ASP A 29 -12.51 9.68 -18.90
N VAL A 30 -11.51 10.29 -19.54
CA VAL A 30 -11.37 10.35 -20.99
C VAL A 30 -11.01 9.01 -21.66
N ASP A 31 -10.51 8.02 -20.90
CA ASP A 31 -10.01 6.76 -21.44
C ASP A 31 -10.21 5.56 -20.49
N VAL A 32 -11.47 5.17 -20.34
CA VAL A 32 -11.89 4.00 -19.53
C VAL A 32 -11.36 2.65 -20.05
N ARG A 33 -10.81 2.58 -21.28
CA ARG A 33 -10.24 1.35 -21.83
C ARG A 33 -8.77 1.13 -21.46
N ASN A 34 -8.11 2.15 -20.93
CA ASN A 34 -6.73 2.06 -20.46
C ASN A 34 -6.73 2.22 -18.93
N VAL A 35 -6.60 1.10 -18.25
CA VAL A 35 -6.65 0.99 -16.79
C VAL A 35 -5.24 0.81 -16.24
N ARG A 36 -4.95 1.51 -15.16
CA ARG A 36 -3.82 1.21 -14.28
C ARG A 36 -4.33 0.35 -13.13
N ALA A 37 -3.55 -0.66 -12.76
CA ALA A 37 -3.79 -1.45 -11.56
C ALA A 37 -2.54 -1.49 -10.70
N LEU A 38 -2.73 -1.50 -9.39
CA LEU A 38 -1.70 -1.77 -8.39
C LEU A 38 -2.03 -3.08 -7.69
N ILE A 39 -1.07 -3.98 -7.63
CA ILE A 39 -1.14 -5.21 -6.83
C ILE A 39 -0.05 -5.12 -5.78
N MET A 40 -0.42 -5.23 -4.51
CA MET A 40 0.53 -5.40 -3.43
C MET A 40 0.94 -6.86 -3.31
N GLY A 41 2.25 -7.09 -3.16
CA GLY A 41 2.80 -8.43 -3.03
C GLY A 41 2.29 -9.13 -1.76
N PRO A 42 1.91 -10.42 -1.82
CA PRO A 42 1.33 -11.12 -0.68
C PRO A 42 2.30 -11.25 0.50
N HIS A 43 1.74 -11.24 1.72
CA HIS A 43 2.48 -11.52 2.95
C HIS A 43 3.14 -12.90 2.92
N GLU A 44 4.30 -13.06 3.57
CA GLU A 44 5.09 -14.31 3.59
C GLU A 44 5.66 -14.75 2.23
N THR A 45 5.76 -13.84 1.28
CA THR A 45 6.38 -14.08 -0.03
C THR A 45 7.56 -13.13 -0.24
N PRO A 46 8.50 -13.41 -1.16
CA PRO A 46 9.56 -12.44 -1.48
C PRO A 46 9.02 -11.14 -2.14
N TYR A 47 7.71 -11.04 -2.39
CA TYR A 47 7.04 -9.85 -2.90
C TYR A 47 6.40 -9.00 -1.80
N GLU A 48 6.40 -9.49 -0.56
CA GLU A 48 5.65 -8.95 0.58
C GLU A 48 5.61 -7.42 0.63
N PHE A 49 4.38 -6.90 0.53
CA PHE A 49 4.03 -5.48 0.58
C PHE A 49 4.73 -4.60 -0.46
N GLY A 50 5.34 -5.19 -1.48
CA GLY A 50 5.86 -4.48 -2.65
C GLY A 50 4.75 -3.97 -3.55
N PHE A 51 4.97 -2.84 -4.22
CA PHE A 51 3.97 -2.22 -5.10
C PHE A 51 4.20 -2.63 -6.56
N PHE A 52 3.31 -3.42 -7.16
CA PHE A 52 3.44 -3.87 -8.55
C PHE A 52 2.37 -3.24 -9.42
N GLU A 53 2.78 -2.40 -10.38
CA GLU A 53 1.85 -1.65 -11.21
C GLU A 53 1.74 -2.28 -12.60
N PHE A 54 0.52 -2.34 -13.12
CA PHE A 54 0.18 -2.95 -14.38
C PHE A 54 -0.65 -1.99 -15.24
N ALA A 55 -0.40 -2.01 -16.54
CA ALA A 55 -1.25 -1.40 -17.56
C ALA A 55 -2.15 -2.47 -18.17
N ILE A 56 -3.46 -2.23 -18.17
CA ILE A 56 -4.47 -3.10 -18.75
C ILE A 56 -5.16 -2.32 -19.86
N ARG A 57 -5.15 -2.87 -21.07
CA ARG A 57 -5.79 -2.26 -22.24
C ARG A 57 -6.90 -3.17 -22.76
N PHE A 58 -8.13 -2.69 -22.64
CA PHE A 58 -9.32 -3.35 -23.15
C PHE A 58 -9.51 -3.02 -24.64
N ASN A 59 -9.64 -4.05 -25.47
CA ASN A 59 -9.96 -3.88 -26.88
C ASN A 59 -11.48 -3.70 -27.09
N ARG A 60 -11.91 -3.43 -28.33
CA ARG A 60 -13.34 -3.30 -28.67
C ARG A 60 -14.10 -4.62 -28.63
N ASP A 61 -13.38 -5.74 -28.62
CA ASP A 61 -13.95 -7.10 -28.58
C ASP A 61 -14.16 -7.59 -27.13
N TYR A 62 -13.90 -6.77 -26.11
CA TYR A 62 -14.12 -7.16 -24.71
C TYR A 62 -15.63 -7.28 -24.39
N PRO A 63 -16.09 -8.34 -23.70
CA PRO A 63 -15.35 -9.42 -23.03
C PRO A 63 -15.16 -10.70 -23.86
N SER A 64 -15.44 -10.70 -25.16
CA SER A 64 -15.21 -11.86 -26.03
C SER A 64 -13.72 -12.19 -26.18
N LYS A 65 -12.85 -11.19 -26.17
CA LYS A 65 -11.39 -11.36 -26.07
C LYS A 65 -10.84 -10.79 -24.76
N SER A 66 -9.79 -11.40 -24.24
CA SER A 66 -9.06 -10.89 -23.08
C SER A 66 -8.45 -9.51 -23.36
N PRO A 67 -8.30 -8.66 -22.34
CA PRO A 67 -7.49 -7.45 -22.45
C PRO A 67 -5.99 -7.80 -22.50
N SER A 68 -5.17 -6.88 -23.01
CA SER A 68 -3.71 -7.02 -22.92
C SER A 68 -3.20 -6.42 -21.60
N VAL A 69 -2.28 -7.11 -20.94
CA VAL A 69 -1.68 -6.69 -19.66
C VAL A 69 -0.16 -6.53 -19.80
N GLN A 70 0.37 -5.44 -19.23
CA GLN A 70 1.81 -5.18 -19.13
C GLN A 70 2.19 -4.76 -17.71
N CYS A 71 3.16 -5.42 -17.10
CA CYS A 71 3.80 -4.98 -15.86
C CYS A 71 4.69 -3.76 -16.14
N LEU A 72 4.55 -2.72 -15.33
CA LEU A 72 5.31 -1.47 -15.41
C LEU A 72 6.46 -1.43 -14.40
N THR A 73 6.34 -2.16 -13.30
CA THR A 73 7.40 -2.31 -12.30
C THR A 73 8.47 -3.26 -12.81
N THR A 74 9.35 -2.81 -13.71
CA THR A 74 10.39 -3.67 -14.35
C THR A 74 11.81 -3.09 -14.30
N ASN A 75 12.03 -1.96 -13.63
CA ASN A 75 13.31 -1.26 -13.59
C ASN A 75 13.85 -0.94 -15.01
N GLY A 76 12.96 -0.49 -15.90
CA GLY A 76 13.29 -0.13 -17.27
C GLY A 76 13.72 -1.33 -18.13
N GLY A 77 13.06 -2.49 -17.96
CA GLY A 77 13.39 -3.67 -18.75
C GLY A 77 14.44 -4.60 -18.14
N ARG A 78 14.84 -4.38 -16.88
CA ARG A 78 16.01 -5.06 -16.25
C ARG A 78 15.66 -6.03 -15.13
N CYS A 79 14.47 -5.93 -14.57
CA CYS A 79 14.04 -6.79 -13.46
C CYS A 79 12.94 -7.75 -13.91
N ARG A 80 13.25 -9.05 -13.90
CA ARG A 80 12.30 -10.15 -14.12
C ARG A 80 11.71 -10.64 -12.79
N PHE A 81 10.69 -9.97 -12.26
CA PHE A 81 10.17 -10.28 -10.92
C PHE A 81 9.68 -11.71 -10.72
N ASN A 82 9.20 -12.38 -11.77
CA ASN A 82 8.67 -13.74 -11.68
C ASN A 82 8.90 -14.47 -13.00
N PRO A 83 8.99 -15.82 -13.03
CA PRO A 83 9.03 -16.55 -14.28
C PRO A 83 7.93 -16.18 -15.28
N ASN A 84 6.76 -15.81 -14.78
CA ASN A 84 5.60 -15.35 -15.54
C ASN A 84 5.47 -13.83 -15.67
N ILE A 85 6.36 -13.03 -15.06
CA ILE A 85 6.39 -11.56 -15.15
C ILE A 85 7.78 -11.14 -15.67
N TYR A 86 7.85 -10.97 -16.98
CA TYR A 86 9.10 -10.82 -17.71
C TYR A 86 9.69 -9.43 -17.48
N SER A 87 10.99 -9.28 -17.70
CA SER A 87 11.67 -7.99 -17.61
C SER A 87 11.10 -6.95 -18.59
N THR A 88 10.59 -7.37 -19.76
CA THR A 88 9.90 -6.51 -20.73
C THR A 88 8.51 -6.04 -20.28
N GLY A 89 8.01 -6.57 -19.16
CA GLY A 89 6.66 -6.32 -18.66
C GLY A 89 5.62 -7.31 -19.16
N LYS A 90 5.97 -8.25 -20.05
CA LYS A 90 5.02 -9.28 -20.49
C LYS A 90 4.59 -10.16 -19.31
N VAL A 91 3.28 -10.37 -19.18
CA VAL A 91 2.67 -11.27 -18.19
C VAL A 91 2.19 -12.54 -18.89
N CYS A 92 2.61 -13.70 -18.39
CA CYS A 92 2.30 -15.02 -18.94
C CYS A 92 1.24 -15.73 -18.08
N LEU A 93 -0.01 -15.71 -18.54
CA LEU A 93 -1.16 -16.37 -17.91
C LEU A 93 -2.05 -17.01 -18.98
N SER A 94 -2.63 -18.18 -18.67
CA SER A 94 -3.55 -18.91 -19.55
C SER A 94 -4.82 -18.09 -19.85
N ILE A 95 -5.38 -17.43 -18.84
CA ILE A 95 -6.54 -16.53 -18.98
C ILE A 95 -6.24 -15.28 -19.84
N LEU A 96 -4.98 -14.97 -20.12
CA LEU A 96 -4.58 -13.90 -21.02
C LEU A 96 -4.21 -14.42 -22.42
N GLY A 97 -4.23 -15.73 -22.65
CA GLY A 97 -3.76 -16.37 -23.88
C GLY A 97 -2.25 -16.25 -24.10
N THR A 98 -1.49 -15.87 -23.06
CA THR A 98 -0.03 -15.69 -23.12
C THR A 98 0.73 -16.88 -22.53
N TRP A 99 0.01 -17.89 -22.04
CA TRP A 99 0.54 -19.14 -21.53
C TRP A 99 -0.38 -20.31 -21.89
N ARG A 100 0.14 -21.53 -21.84
CA ARG A 100 -0.65 -22.75 -21.98
C ARG A 100 -1.58 -22.90 -20.78
N GLY A 101 -2.84 -23.29 -21.01
CA GLY A 101 -3.79 -23.64 -19.96
C GLY A 101 -4.48 -24.96 -20.27
N GLU A 102 -4.99 -25.61 -19.22
CA GLU A 102 -5.89 -26.74 -19.40
C GLU A 102 -7.29 -26.27 -19.84
N ARG A 103 -8.13 -27.22 -20.24
CA ARG A 103 -9.50 -26.91 -20.69
C ARG A 103 -10.28 -26.25 -19.54
N GLY A 104 -10.64 -24.99 -19.72
CA GLY A 104 -11.36 -24.20 -18.72
C GLY A 104 -10.49 -23.18 -17.97
N GLU A 105 -9.17 -23.21 -18.16
CA GLU A 105 -8.23 -22.23 -17.59
C GLU A 105 -7.92 -21.08 -18.55
N GLU A 106 -8.39 -21.16 -19.79
CA GLU A 106 -8.26 -20.12 -20.81
C GLU A 106 -9.33 -19.03 -20.64
N TRP A 107 -9.14 -17.89 -21.33
CA TRP A 107 -10.08 -16.77 -21.29
C TRP A 107 -11.50 -17.22 -21.66
N SER A 108 -12.47 -16.77 -20.87
CA SER A 108 -13.89 -16.81 -21.22
C SER A 108 -14.55 -15.50 -20.81
N SER A 109 -15.64 -15.14 -21.47
CA SER A 109 -16.38 -13.89 -21.19
C SER A 109 -17.05 -13.85 -19.81
N ALA A 110 -16.97 -14.95 -19.04
CA ALA A 110 -17.35 -15.01 -17.64
C ALA A 110 -16.27 -14.40 -16.71
N GLN A 111 -15.02 -14.35 -17.17
CA GLN A 111 -13.90 -13.73 -16.46
C GLN A 111 -13.94 -12.20 -16.62
N GLY A 112 -13.22 -11.49 -15.76
CA GLY A 112 -13.16 -10.03 -15.77
C GLY A 112 -11.85 -9.49 -15.21
N LEU A 113 -11.79 -8.17 -15.00
CA LEU A 113 -10.62 -7.48 -14.47
C LEU A 113 -10.19 -8.05 -13.11
N GLU A 114 -11.13 -8.29 -12.20
CA GLU A 114 -10.82 -8.83 -10.87
C GLU A 114 -10.12 -10.20 -10.96
N SER A 115 -10.64 -11.12 -11.77
CA SER A 115 -10.02 -12.45 -11.90
C SER A 115 -8.64 -12.39 -12.55
N ILE A 116 -8.42 -11.47 -13.50
CA ILE A 116 -7.08 -11.19 -14.04
C ILE A 116 -6.13 -10.75 -12.93
N LEU A 117 -6.52 -9.79 -12.11
CA LEU A 117 -5.66 -9.23 -11.06
C LEU A 117 -5.37 -10.28 -9.97
N LEU A 118 -6.36 -11.09 -9.59
CA LEU A 118 -6.18 -12.21 -8.66
C LEU A 118 -5.23 -13.28 -9.22
N SER A 119 -5.35 -13.63 -10.51
CA SER A 119 -4.42 -14.57 -11.17
C SER A 119 -3.00 -14.02 -11.27
N ILE A 120 -2.82 -12.70 -11.43
CA ILE A 120 -1.48 -12.10 -11.40
C ILE A 120 -0.91 -12.16 -9.98
N GLN A 121 -1.71 -11.83 -8.96
CA GLN A 121 -1.28 -11.89 -7.57
C GLN A 121 -0.91 -13.32 -7.14
N SER A 122 -1.63 -14.35 -7.62
CA SER A 122 -1.31 -15.74 -7.29
C SER A 122 0.04 -16.22 -7.85
N LEU A 123 0.58 -15.57 -8.89
CA LEU A 123 1.95 -15.85 -9.36
C LEU A 123 3.00 -15.41 -8.34
N MET A 124 2.68 -14.46 -7.46
CA MET A 124 3.59 -13.93 -6.44
C MET A 124 3.67 -14.87 -5.22
N SER A 125 4.01 -16.14 -5.46
CA SER A 125 4.05 -17.20 -4.45
C SER A 125 5.27 -17.10 -3.52
N ALA A 126 5.24 -17.86 -2.43
CA ALA A 126 6.36 -17.95 -1.48
C ALA A 126 7.63 -18.56 -2.11
N ASN A 127 7.47 -19.43 -3.12
CA ASN A 127 8.57 -20.01 -3.89
C ASN A 127 8.37 -19.76 -5.40
N PRO A 128 8.70 -18.57 -5.90
CA PRO A 128 8.46 -18.23 -7.31
C PRO A 128 9.39 -18.97 -8.28
N TYR A 129 10.35 -19.76 -7.79
CA TYR A 129 11.19 -20.62 -8.62
C TYR A 129 10.38 -21.75 -9.28
N GLU A 130 9.38 -22.28 -8.58
CA GLU A 130 8.49 -23.36 -9.05
C GLU A 130 7.58 -22.91 -10.20
N ASN A 131 7.44 -21.61 -10.42
CA ASN A 131 6.65 -21.07 -11.52
C ASN A 131 7.34 -21.23 -12.90
N GLU A 132 8.63 -21.57 -12.93
CA GLU A 132 9.33 -21.80 -14.20
C GLU A 132 9.00 -23.21 -14.75
N PRO A 133 8.62 -23.34 -16.04
CA PRO A 133 8.44 -24.63 -16.69
C PRO A 133 9.59 -25.61 -16.47
N GLY A 134 9.25 -26.81 -16.00
CA GLY A 134 10.21 -27.88 -15.73
C GLY A 134 10.84 -27.80 -14.34
N PHE A 135 10.43 -26.85 -13.50
CA PHE A 135 10.89 -26.68 -12.12
C PHE A 135 9.76 -26.81 -11.09
N GLU A 136 8.56 -27.22 -11.50
CA GLU A 136 7.37 -27.34 -10.65
C GLU A 136 7.59 -28.32 -9.49
N ASP A 137 8.24 -29.46 -9.76
CA ASP A 137 8.54 -30.51 -8.78
C ASP A 137 10.01 -30.49 -8.29
N ALA A 138 10.72 -29.38 -8.50
CA ALA A 138 12.15 -29.26 -8.16
C ALA A 138 12.35 -29.35 -6.64
N ASN A 139 12.85 -30.50 -6.16
CA ASN A 139 12.99 -30.79 -4.72
C ASN A 139 14.36 -31.38 -4.35
N GLY A 140 15.30 -31.44 -5.30
CA GLY A 140 16.68 -31.85 -5.04
C GLY A 140 17.38 -30.90 -4.06
N GLU A 141 18.48 -31.36 -3.45
CA GLU A 141 19.26 -30.50 -2.54
C GLU A 141 19.84 -29.27 -3.26
N SER A 142 20.23 -29.42 -4.53
CA SER A 142 20.66 -28.32 -5.39
C SER A 142 19.51 -27.33 -5.67
N ASP A 143 18.30 -27.84 -5.91
CA ASP A 143 17.13 -27.01 -6.20
C ASP A 143 16.74 -26.17 -5.00
N LYS A 144 16.79 -26.75 -3.79
CA LYS A 144 16.52 -26.00 -2.54
C LYS A 144 17.47 -24.82 -2.37
N LYS A 145 18.75 -24.98 -2.73
CA LYS A 145 19.73 -23.88 -2.69
C LYS A 145 19.37 -22.80 -3.72
N LEU A 146 19.02 -23.20 -4.94
CA LEU A 146 18.62 -22.28 -6.01
C LEU A 146 17.32 -21.53 -5.69
N GLN A 147 16.32 -22.22 -5.14
CA GLN A 147 15.07 -21.63 -4.64
C GLN A 147 15.36 -20.54 -3.61
N GLN A 148 16.20 -20.82 -2.60
CA GLN A 148 16.59 -19.83 -1.60
C GLN A 148 17.29 -18.63 -2.23
N HIS A 149 18.24 -18.85 -3.14
CA HIS A 149 18.90 -17.76 -3.85
C HIS A 149 17.93 -16.91 -4.68
N TYR A 150 16.96 -17.55 -5.32
CA TYR A 150 15.93 -16.85 -6.09
C TYR A 150 15.02 -16.01 -5.18
N ILE A 151 14.55 -16.58 -4.07
CA ILE A 151 13.74 -15.88 -3.05
C ILE A 151 14.49 -14.66 -2.51
N GLN A 152 15.77 -14.83 -2.15
CA GLN A 152 16.61 -13.73 -1.64
C GLN A 152 16.71 -12.59 -2.66
N LYS A 153 16.98 -12.94 -3.93
CA LYS A 153 17.10 -11.98 -5.04
C LYS A 153 15.78 -11.22 -5.26
N ILE A 154 14.64 -11.93 -5.34
CA ILE A 154 13.34 -11.29 -5.51
C ILE A 154 13.01 -10.38 -4.33
N ARG A 155 13.24 -10.81 -3.08
CA ARG A 155 13.01 -9.97 -1.89
C ARG A 155 13.81 -8.67 -1.92
N HIS A 156 15.08 -8.75 -2.31
CA HIS A 156 15.91 -7.56 -2.46
C HIS A 156 15.35 -6.59 -3.51
N GLU A 157 15.02 -7.11 -4.69
CA GLU A 157 14.54 -6.31 -5.81
C GLU A 157 13.12 -5.76 -5.59
N THR A 158 12.28 -6.47 -4.84
CA THR A 158 10.99 -5.98 -4.34
C THR A 158 11.20 -4.71 -3.51
N LEU A 159 12.03 -4.78 -2.47
CA LEU A 159 12.31 -3.60 -1.63
C LEU A 159 12.92 -2.47 -2.46
N ARG A 160 13.95 -2.76 -3.25
CA ARG A 160 14.71 -1.75 -3.99
C ARG A 160 13.87 -1.03 -5.05
N ILE A 161 13.15 -1.77 -5.89
CA ILE A 161 12.47 -1.21 -7.06
C ILE A 161 11.02 -0.89 -6.74
N SER A 162 10.27 -1.86 -6.22
CA SER A 162 8.82 -1.74 -6.11
C SER A 162 8.41 -0.79 -4.99
N VAL A 163 9.21 -0.72 -3.92
CA VAL A 163 9.00 0.17 -2.76
C VAL A 163 9.88 1.42 -2.85
N ILE A 164 11.20 1.26 -2.72
CA ILE A 164 12.13 2.36 -2.49
C ILE A 164 12.22 3.31 -3.68
N GLN A 165 12.61 2.82 -4.87
CA GLN A 165 12.76 3.67 -6.07
C GLN A 165 11.45 4.38 -6.45
N ARG A 166 10.31 3.70 -6.29
CA ARG A 166 9.00 4.31 -6.52
C ARG A 166 8.75 5.49 -5.58
N LEU A 167 8.94 5.29 -4.27
CA LEU A 167 8.67 6.33 -3.28
C LEU A 167 9.68 7.48 -3.35
N GLU A 168 10.94 7.20 -3.64
CA GLU A 168 11.93 8.24 -3.94
C GLU A 168 11.50 9.10 -5.13
N GLY A 169 10.99 8.47 -6.20
CA GLY A 169 10.41 9.18 -7.34
C GLY A 169 9.24 10.08 -6.94
N TYR A 170 8.31 9.58 -6.14
CA TYR A 170 7.16 10.37 -5.67
C TYR A 170 7.53 11.52 -4.73
N LEU A 171 8.62 11.38 -3.98
CA LEU A 171 9.09 12.35 -2.99
C LEU A 171 10.21 13.26 -3.52
N GLY A 172 10.66 13.04 -4.76
CA GLY A 172 11.76 13.80 -5.36
C GLY A 172 13.11 13.58 -4.64
N LEU A 173 13.28 12.45 -3.97
CA LEU A 173 14.55 12.10 -3.32
C LEU A 173 15.55 11.68 -4.40
N GLN A 174 16.73 12.30 -4.42
CA GLN A 174 17.78 11.96 -5.38
C GLN A 174 18.21 10.50 -5.23
N SER A 175 17.92 9.68 -6.24
CA SER A 175 18.52 8.37 -6.41
C SER A 175 19.82 8.53 -7.20
N TYR A 176 20.93 7.93 -6.75
CA TYR A 176 22.11 7.76 -7.60
C TYR A 176 21.70 6.90 -8.82
N ALA A 177 21.84 7.48 -10.02
CA ALA A 177 21.64 6.93 -11.39
C ALA A 177 20.30 7.26 -12.09
N PRO A 178 20.35 7.52 -13.42
CA PRO A 178 19.45 8.45 -14.10
C PRO A 178 18.04 7.89 -14.29
N SER A 179 17.05 8.73 -13.98
CA SER A 179 15.64 8.45 -14.18
C SER A 179 15.31 8.39 -15.67
N THR A 180 14.80 7.25 -16.14
CA THR A 180 13.88 7.19 -17.28
C THR A 180 12.42 7.19 -16.82
N LEU A 181 12.16 7.64 -15.59
CA LEU A 181 10.84 8.11 -15.20
C LEU A 181 10.77 9.57 -15.62
N PHE A 182 9.76 9.88 -16.45
CA PHE A 182 9.45 11.21 -16.98
C PHE A 182 9.75 12.32 -15.97
N THR A 183 10.55 13.29 -16.39
CA THR A 183 10.71 14.57 -15.69
C THR A 183 9.43 15.40 -15.86
N PRO A 184 8.69 15.72 -14.79
CA PRO A 184 7.71 16.79 -14.87
C PRO A 184 8.46 18.11 -14.78
N ASN A 185 8.24 19.00 -15.75
CA ASN A 185 8.51 20.41 -15.53
C ASN A 185 7.76 20.85 -14.27
N ARG A 186 8.44 21.60 -13.40
CA ARG A 186 7.86 22.22 -12.21
C ARG A 186 6.60 23.00 -12.61
N ALA A 187 5.43 22.47 -12.29
CA ALA A 187 4.19 23.24 -12.26
C ALA A 187 4.14 23.98 -10.94
N GLY A 188 4.72 25.18 -10.91
CA GLY A 188 4.35 26.19 -9.93
C GLY A 188 3.02 26.81 -10.38
N ASP A 189 2.12 27.01 -9.42
CA ASP A 189 0.91 27.85 -9.48
C ASP A 189 0.43 28.27 -10.87
N LEU A 190 -0.16 27.33 -11.60
CA LEU A 190 -1.03 27.63 -12.74
C LEU A 190 -2.42 27.11 -12.42
N ASP A 191 -3.41 27.97 -12.55
CA ASP A 191 -4.83 27.65 -12.39
C ASP A 191 -5.16 26.40 -13.21
N LYS A 192 -5.78 25.40 -12.56
CA LYS A 192 -6.09 24.07 -13.12
C LYS A 192 -6.99 24.10 -14.36
N GLU A 193 -7.56 25.25 -14.73
CA GLU A 193 -8.57 25.37 -15.78
C GLU A 193 -8.00 25.29 -17.22
N ASP A 194 -6.68 25.47 -17.42
CA ASP A 194 -6.06 25.53 -18.76
C ASP A 194 -5.03 24.42 -19.09
N LEU A 195 -4.84 23.44 -18.20
CA LEU A 195 -3.95 22.31 -18.46
C LEU A 195 -4.69 21.18 -19.17
N ASP A 196 -4.25 20.84 -20.39
CA ASP A 196 -4.71 19.64 -21.09
C ASP A 196 -4.50 18.41 -20.19
N GLU A 197 -5.60 17.84 -19.71
CA GLU A 197 -5.63 16.74 -18.77
C GLU A 197 -4.76 15.57 -19.24
N ALA A 198 -4.63 15.37 -20.57
CA ALA A 198 -3.78 14.35 -21.16
C ALA A 198 -2.28 14.52 -20.86
N ASN A 199 -1.81 15.74 -20.59
CA ASN A 199 -0.39 16.05 -20.37
C ASN A 199 0.02 16.01 -18.88
N VAL A 200 -0.94 15.94 -17.96
CA VAL A 200 -0.64 15.76 -16.53
C VAL A 200 -0.20 14.32 -16.27
N PRO A 201 0.91 14.04 -15.56
CA PRO A 201 1.31 12.68 -15.19
C PRO A 201 0.19 11.94 -14.45
N PHE A 202 -0.20 10.76 -14.92
CA PHE A 202 -1.23 9.94 -14.28
C PHE A 202 -0.61 9.03 -13.21
N GLU A 203 -0.61 9.51 -11.96
CA GLU A 203 -0.08 8.80 -10.78
C GLU A 203 -1.20 8.43 -9.78
N PRO A 204 -2.21 7.63 -10.16
CA PRO A 204 -3.42 7.42 -9.35
C PRO A 204 -3.16 6.73 -8.00
N PHE A 205 -2.00 6.09 -7.84
CA PHE A 205 -1.66 5.34 -6.63
C PHE A 205 -0.64 6.05 -5.75
N LYS A 206 -0.28 7.31 -6.04
CA LYS A 206 0.76 8.03 -5.33
C LYS A 206 0.52 8.09 -3.82
N ASP A 207 -0.63 8.61 -3.42
CA ASP A 207 -1.00 8.70 -1.99
C ASP A 207 -1.20 7.31 -1.36
N LEU A 208 -1.80 6.37 -2.08
CA LEU A 208 -2.00 5.00 -1.62
C LEU A 208 -0.67 4.34 -1.25
N CYS A 209 0.35 4.42 -2.12
CA CYS A 209 1.68 3.88 -1.87
C CYS A 209 2.34 4.55 -0.66
N LYS A 210 2.23 5.88 -0.52
CA LYS A 210 2.77 6.61 0.64
C LYS A 210 2.14 6.16 1.96
N ARG A 211 0.81 5.98 1.99
CA ARG A 211 0.11 5.49 3.19
C ARG A 211 0.47 4.06 3.53
N ARG A 212 0.46 3.17 2.54
CA ARG A 212 0.80 1.75 2.71
C ARG A 212 2.27 1.59 3.12
N PHE A 213 3.16 2.45 2.65
CA PHE A 213 4.53 2.47 3.13
C PHE A 213 4.63 2.71 4.64
N LEU A 214 3.88 3.69 5.17
CA LEU A 214 3.87 3.97 6.61
C LEU A 214 3.31 2.79 7.41
N TRP A 215 2.33 2.08 6.87
CA TRP A 215 1.77 0.87 7.49
C TRP A 215 2.78 -0.28 7.56
N TYR A 216 3.53 -0.51 6.48
CA TYR A 216 4.41 -1.68 6.36
C TYR A 216 5.88 -1.39 6.67
N TYR A 217 6.19 -0.19 7.18
CA TYR A 217 7.57 0.23 7.47
C TYR A 217 8.34 -0.78 8.32
N ASP A 218 7.73 -1.25 9.42
CA ASP A 218 8.34 -2.24 10.31
C ASP A 218 8.59 -3.59 9.60
N SER A 219 7.68 -4.00 8.72
CA SER A 219 7.82 -5.21 7.90
C SER A 219 8.99 -5.08 6.90
N TYR A 220 9.16 -3.91 6.26
CA TYR A 220 10.30 -3.66 5.38
C TYR A 220 11.62 -3.68 6.15
N MET A 221 11.67 -3.07 7.33
CA MET A 221 12.85 -3.09 8.19
C MET A 221 13.20 -4.51 8.66
N ALA A 222 12.18 -5.34 8.98
CA ALA A 222 12.38 -6.76 9.30
C ALA A 222 12.92 -7.55 8.09
N ALA A 223 12.40 -7.30 6.89
CA ALA A 223 12.88 -7.92 5.66
C ALA A 223 14.34 -7.55 5.35
N VAL A 224 14.74 -6.29 5.61
CA VAL A 224 16.13 -5.84 5.50
C VAL A 224 17.03 -6.54 6.53
N ALA A 225 16.61 -6.60 7.79
CA ALA A 225 17.38 -7.28 8.85
C ALA A 225 17.59 -8.76 8.52
N ARG A 226 16.54 -9.43 8.04
CA ARG A 226 16.61 -10.81 7.55
C ARG A 226 17.58 -10.92 6.37
N GLY A 227 17.48 -10.02 5.40
CA GLY A 227 18.41 -9.93 4.26
C GLY A 227 19.87 -9.86 4.68
N LYS A 228 20.21 -8.94 5.59
CA LYS A 228 21.57 -8.79 6.14
C LYS A 228 22.09 -10.03 6.84
N SER A 229 21.20 -10.81 7.47
CA SER A 229 21.58 -12.06 8.14
C SER A 229 21.83 -13.23 7.18
N GLU A 230 21.24 -13.17 5.98
CA GLU A 230 21.27 -14.27 5.01
C GLU A 230 22.34 -14.09 3.92
N VAL A 231 22.65 -12.84 3.54
CA VAL A 231 23.58 -12.53 2.44
C VAL A 231 24.47 -11.33 2.81
N ALA A 232 25.73 -11.37 2.34
CA ALA A 232 26.66 -10.26 2.51
C ALA A 232 26.37 -9.14 1.50
N ASP A 233 26.54 -7.88 1.91
CA ASP A 233 26.43 -6.75 1.00
C ASP A 233 27.48 -6.83 -0.13
N LEU A 234 27.09 -6.28 -1.28
CA LEU A 234 27.81 -6.29 -2.55
C LEU A 234 28.06 -7.66 -3.17
N SER A 235 27.59 -8.75 -2.54
CA SER A 235 27.63 -10.07 -3.15
C SER A 235 26.73 -10.14 -4.39
N PRO A 236 27.20 -10.75 -5.49
CA PRO A 236 26.43 -10.81 -6.73
C PRO A 236 25.24 -11.76 -6.59
N PHE A 237 24.17 -11.46 -7.31
CA PHE A 237 23.05 -12.38 -7.46
C PHE A 237 23.50 -13.68 -8.13
N VAL A 238 23.06 -14.80 -7.56
CA VAL A 238 23.25 -16.10 -8.19
C VAL A 238 22.33 -16.20 -9.40
N LYS A 239 22.93 -16.57 -10.53
CA LYS A 239 22.21 -16.77 -11.79
C LYS A 239 21.46 -18.08 -11.75
N MET A 240 20.16 -18.04 -12.06
CA MET A 240 19.33 -19.24 -12.10
C MET A 240 19.53 -20.02 -13.41
N PRO A 241 19.31 -21.34 -13.43
CA PRO A 241 19.47 -22.15 -14.64
C PRO A 241 18.64 -21.68 -15.84
N PHE A 242 17.48 -21.07 -15.57
CA PHE A 242 16.55 -20.54 -16.57
C PHE A 242 16.85 -19.08 -16.99
N GLU A 243 17.89 -18.45 -16.44
CA GLU A 243 18.27 -17.08 -16.81
C GLU A 243 19.27 -17.07 -17.98
N THR A 244 18.87 -16.50 -19.11
CA THR A 244 19.73 -16.39 -20.29
C THR A 244 20.42 -15.03 -20.34
N PRO A 245 21.75 -14.97 -20.58
CA PRO A 245 22.44 -13.70 -20.80
C PRO A 245 21.76 -12.87 -21.91
N ASN A 246 21.63 -11.56 -21.71
CA ASN A 246 21.15 -10.58 -22.71
C ASN A 246 19.68 -10.71 -23.15
N SER A 247 18.87 -11.58 -22.53
CA SER A 247 17.43 -11.65 -22.81
C SER A 247 16.59 -11.73 -21.54
N ASN A 248 16.94 -12.63 -20.63
CA ASN A 248 16.10 -13.00 -19.49
C ASN A 248 16.95 -13.22 -18.22
N SER A 249 17.87 -12.31 -17.92
CA SER A 249 18.69 -12.34 -16.71
C SER A 249 18.28 -11.25 -15.72
N MET A 250 18.48 -11.52 -14.43
CA MET A 250 18.40 -10.53 -13.36
C MET A 250 19.77 -10.44 -12.68
N ASP A 251 20.68 -9.71 -13.31
CA ASP A 251 22.02 -9.46 -12.80
C ASP A 251 22.01 -8.28 -11.81
N GLY A 252 22.77 -8.40 -10.73
CA GLY A 252 22.79 -7.39 -9.68
C GLY A 252 23.62 -7.82 -8.48
N ARG A 253 23.56 -7.01 -7.41
CA ARG A 253 24.22 -7.28 -6.14
C ARG A 253 23.27 -6.95 -4.99
N PHE A 254 23.41 -7.69 -3.90
CA PHE A 254 22.74 -7.33 -2.65
C PHE A 254 23.35 -6.05 -2.07
N ASN A 255 22.54 -5.14 -1.54
CA ASN A 255 23.02 -3.97 -0.80
C ASN A 255 22.02 -3.54 0.28
N TYR A 256 21.75 -4.43 1.23
CA TYR A 256 20.74 -4.21 2.26
C TYR A 256 21.09 -3.05 3.19
N THR A 257 22.38 -2.72 3.39
CA THR A 257 22.76 -1.52 4.15
C THR A 257 22.33 -0.23 3.47
N GLU A 258 22.49 -0.14 2.15
CA GLU A 258 21.98 1.01 1.40
C GLU A 258 20.45 1.05 1.41
N LEU A 259 19.78 -0.10 1.20
CA LEU A 259 18.31 -0.16 1.24
C LEU A 259 17.75 0.31 2.59
N GLU A 260 18.40 -0.05 3.70
CA GLU A 260 18.01 0.40 5.04
C GLU A 260 18.05 1.93 5.17
N GLY A 261 19.15 2.55 4.72
CA GLY A 261 19.31 4.01 4.77
C GLY A 261 18.26 4.73 3.94
N ARG A 262 17.92 4.17 2.77
CA ARG A 262 16.92 4.73 1.85
C ARG A 262 15.50 4.61 2.39
N LEU A 263 15.14 3.48 3.01
CA LEU A 263 13.85 3.33 3.70
C LEU A 263 13.68 4.36 4.82
N LYS A 264 14.72 4.58 5.63
CA LYS A 264 14.72 5.61 6.69
C LYS A 264 14.53 7.01 6.11
N ALA A 265 15.25 7.35 5.04
CA ALA A 265 15.12 8.65 4.37
C ALA A 265 13.70 8.87 3.80
N ILE A 266 13.09 7.84 3.20
CA ILE A 266 11.69 7.90 2.74
C ILE A 266 10.74 8.14 3.92
N LYS A 267 10.92 7.42 5.04
CA LYS A 267 10.08 7.58 6.23
C LYS A 267 10.18 9.00 6.79
N GLU A 268 11.40 9.51 6.90
CA GLU A 268 11.65 10.88 7.35
C GLU A 268 11.01 11.91 6.41
N ALA A 269 11.15 11.75 5.09
CA ALA A 269 10.55 12.64 4.11
C ALA A 269 9.00 12.65 4.17
N LEU A 270 8.37 11.50 4.46
CA LEU A 270 6.91 11.41 4.66
C LEU A 270 6.46 12.04 5.97
N ASP A 271 7.24 11.89 7.05
CA ASP A 271 6.97 12.57 8.31
C ASP A 271 7.09 14.10 8.15
N GLN A 272 8.11 14.57 7.42
CA GLN A 272 8.28 15.99 7.08
C GLN A 272 7.16 16.51 6.15
N GLU A 273 6.75 15.74 5.14
CA GLU A 273 5.59 16.07 4.30
C GLU A 273 4.33 16.27 5.13
N THR A 274 4.07 15.36 6.07
CA THR A 274 2.91 15.45 6.98
C THR A 274 2.97 16.69 7.87
N ALA A 275 4.17 17.04 8.38
CA ALA A 275 4.35 18.25 9.19
C ALA A 275 4.11 19.53 8.37
N ARG A 276 4.57 19.58 7.11
CA ARG A 276 4.36 20.73 6.22
C ARG A 276 2.88 21.01 5.95
N TRP A 277 2.02 19.99 5.93
CA TRP A 277 0.58 20.19 5.76
C TRP A 277 -0.04 21.10 6.83
N ALA A 278 0.51 21.14 8.05
CA ALA A 278 0.04 22.08 9.06
C ALA A 278 0.32 23.54 8.66
N GLU A 279 1.52 23.83 8.15
CA GLU A 279 1.92 25.17 7.70
C GLU A 279 1.15 25.58 6.44
N GLU A 280 1.10 24.71 5.44
CA GLU A 280 0.33 24.90 4.20
C GLU A 280 -1.17 25.09 4.51
N GLY A 281 -1.68 24.36 5.50
CA GLY A 281 -3.06 24.45 5.95
C GLY A 281 -3.42 25.80 6.56
N LEU A 282 -2.50 26.44 7.30
CA LEU A 282 -2.72 27.79 7.82
C LEU A 282 -2.78 28.82 6.68
N ALA A 283 -1.90 28.72 5.68
CA ALA A 283 -1.96 29.57 4.49
C ALA A 283 -3.26 29.35 3.70
N SER A 284 -3.66 28.09 3.54
CA SER A 284 -4.92 27.69 2.89
C SER A 284 -6.15 28.22 3.62
N LYS A 285 -6.13 28.23 4.96
CA LYS A 285 -7.17 28.86 5.79
C LYS A 285 -7.22 30.37 5.62
N ALA A 286 -6.07 31.04 5.63
CA ALA A 286 -5.98 32.49 5.46
C ALA A 286 -6.50 32.95 4.09
N GLY A 287 -6.29 32.12 3.06
CA GLY A 287 -6.84 32.32 1.71
C GLY A 287 -8.27 31.81 1.52
N GLU A 288 -8.95 31.36 2.58
CA GLU A 288 -10.33 30.84 2.54
C GLU A 288 -10.57 29.76 1.46
N SER A 289 -9.60 28.87 1.28
CA SER A 289 -9.74 27.82 0.26
C SER A 289 -10.95 26.92 0.54
N THR A 290 -11.53 26.36 -0.52
CA THR A 290 -12.67 25.44 -0.42
C THR A 290 -12.39 24.27 0.53
N VAL A 291 -11.16 23.72 0.50
CA VAL A 291 -10.76 22.62 1.39
C VAL A 291 -10.73 23.07 2.85
N ALA A 292 -10.17 24.26 3.12
CA ALA A 292 -10.09 24.80 4.48
C ALA A 292 -11.49 25.06 5.08
N VAL A 293 -12.39 25.66 4.29
CA VAL A 293 -13.78 25.94 4.67
C VAL A 293 -14.53 24.63 4.94
N ASN A 294 -14.38 23.64 4.05
CA ASN A 294 -15.02 22.33 4.19
C ASN A 294 -14.54 21.60 5.45
N LEU A 295 -13.23 21.56 5.70
CA LEU A 295 -12.67 20.94 6.91
C LEU A 295 -13.15 21.64 8.19
N GLN A 296 -13.23 22.98 8.19
CA GLN A 296 -13.76 23.73 9.32
C GLN A 296 -15.23 23.38 9.61
N HIS A 297 -16.07 23.30 8.57
CA HIS A 297 -17.46 22.91 8.72
C HIS A 297 -17.61 21.46 9.21
N GLN A 298 -16.82 20.53 8.66
CA GLN A 298 -16.82 19.14 9.14
C GLN A 298 -16.35 19.04 10.59
N PHE A 299 -15.39 19.87 11.03
CA PHE A 299 -14.96 19.93 12.42
C PHE A 299 -16.11 20.31 13.35
N ASP A 300 -16.89 21.34 13.01
CA ASP A 300 -18.01 21.80 13.83
C ASP A 300 -19.08 20.69 13.98
N GLN A 301 -19.38 19.98 12.88
CA GLN A 301 -20.30 18.85 12.87
C GLN A 301 -19.79 17.67 13.73
N VAL A 302 -18.53 17.28 13.56
CA VAL A 302 -17.92 16.18 14.33
C VAL A 302 -17.82 16.54 15.81
N SER A 303 -17.45 17.79 16.14
CA SER A 303 -17.36 18.26 17.53
C SER A 303 -18.71 18.18 18.25
N ALA A 304 -19.80 18.52 17.56
CA ALA A 304 -21.15 18.37 18.10
C ALA A 304 -21.54 16.90 18.26
N TYR A 305 -21.25 16.05 17.26
CA TYR A 305 -21.53 14.62 17.29
C TYR A 305 -20.84 13.90 18.45
N LEU A 306 -19.53 14.12 18.64
CA LEU A 306 -18.76 13.43 19.68
C LEU A 306 -19.17 13.83 21.11
N LYS A 307 -19.76 15.03 21.29
CA LYS A 307 -20.30 15.49 22.58
C LYS A 307 -21.64 14.85 22.96
N GLN A 308 -22.40 14.34 21.98
CA GLN A 308 -23.75 13.81 22.19
C GLN A 308 -23.78 12.30 22.49
N GLY A 309 -22.65 11.59 22.36
CA GLY A 309 -22.58 10.15 22.59
C GLY A 309 -22.53 9.73 24.07
N ASP A 310 -22.83 8.46 24.33
CA ASP A 310 -22.79 7.84 25.68
C ASP A 310 -21.41 7.92 26.34
N MET A 311 -20.34 7.96 25.54
CA MET A 311 -18.97 8.25 25.96
C MET A 311 -18.49 9.50 25.21
N PRO A 312 -18.39 10.67 25.87
CA PRO A 312 -18.04 11.90 25.18
C PRO A 312 -16.57 11.90 24.79
N HIS A 313 -16.28 11.62 23.53
CA HIS A 313 -14.96 11.88 22.95
C HIS A 313 -14.79 13.38 22.71
N SER A 314 -13.55 13.86 22.68
CA SER A 314 -13.27 15.25 22.39
C SER A 314 -12.46 15.40 21.10
N VAL A 315 -12.72 16.47 20.37
CA VAL A 315 -11.94 16.89 19.21
C VAL A 315 -11.71 18.38 19.28
N VAL A 316 -10.47 18.79 19.04
CA VAL A 316 -10.05 20.18 18.97
C VAL A 316 -9.13 20.40 17.78
N LEU A 317 -9.10 21.62 17.26
CA LEU A 317 -8.12 22.02 16.25
C LEU A 317 -6.84 22.49 16.92
N GLU A 318 -5.68 22.03 16.45
CA GLU A 318 -4.42 22.55 16.95
C GLU A 318 -4.26 24.02 16.52
N ASN A 319 -4.19 24.94 17.49
CA ASN A 319 -4.08 26.38 17.24
C ASN A 319 -5.16 26.93 16.27
N GLY A 320 -6.34 26.31 16.24
CA GLY A 320 -7.41 26.68 15.32
C GLY A 320 -7.15 26.32 13.85
N ASN A 321 -6.18 25.46 13.55
CA ASN A 321 -5.87 25.02 12.20
C ASN A 321 -6.83 23.89 11.75
N PRO A 322 -7.70 24.08 10.74
CA PRO A 322 -8.64 23.04 10.28
C PRO A 322 -7.94 21.84 9.62
N PHE A 323 -6.63 21.91 9.37
CA PHE A 323 -5.85 20.81 8.80
C PHE A 323 -5.14 19.95 9.86
N VAL A 324 -5.25 20.29 11.15
CA VAL A 324 -4.65 19.52 12.24
C VAL A 324 -5.66 19.30 13.36
N TRP A 325 -6.18 18.09 13.45
CA TRP A 325 -7.19 17.72 14.43
C TRP A 325 -6.57 16.86 15.53
N LEU A 326 -6.87 17.21 16.77
CA LEU A 326 -6.47 16.47 17.97
C LEU A 326 -7.71 15.86 18.59
N ILE A 327 -7.79 14.54 18.53
CA ILE A 327 -8.87 13.74 19.08
C ILE A 327 -8.40 13.11 20.37
N THR A 328 -9.23 13.17 21.41
CA THR A 328 -9.04 12.38 22.63
C THR A 328 -10.08 11.28 22.66
N TYR A 329 -9.62 10.06 22.42
CA TYR A 329 -10.43 8.85 22.57
C TYR A 329 -10.40 8.39 24.03
N PHE A 330 -11.59 8.17 24.59
CA PHE A 330 -11.78 7.66 25.94
C PHE A 330 -12.17 6.20 25.82
N GLY A 331 -11.36 5.31 26.36
CA GLY A 331 -11.62 3.87 26.25
C GLY A 331 -12.93 3.47 26.92
N ARG A 332 -13.72 2.66 26.23
CA ARG A 332 -15.05 2.28 26.67
C ARG A 332 -15.01 1.43 27.96
N PRO A 333 -15.99 1.62 28.86
CA PRO A 333 -16.17 0.76 30.02
C PRO A 333 -16.26 -0.72 29.63
N MET A 334 -15.75 -1.59 30.49
CA MET A 334 -15.78 -3.05 30.32
C MET A 334 -15.00 -3.60 29.11
N THR A 335 -14.15 -2.78 28.49
CA THR A 335 -13.22 -3.22 27.42
C THR A 335 -11.79 -3.31 27.94
N ASN A 336 -10.85 -3.83 27.13
CA ASN A 336 -9.42 -3.77 27.48
C ASN A 336 -8.83 -2.36 27.43
N LEU A 337 -9.60 -1.38 26.95
CA LEU A 337 -9.22 0.04 26.89
C LEU A 337 -9.85 0.86 28.04
N ASP A 338 -10.66 0.25 28.90
CA ASP A 338 -11.40 0.92 29.97
C ASP A 338 -10.51 1.86 30.81
N GLY A 339 -10.93 3.12 30.93
CA GLY A 339 -10.22 4.19 31.63
C GLY A 339 -9.06 4.82 30.84
N GLY A 340 -8.73 4.31 29.65
CA GLY A 340 -7.63 4.82 28.83
C GLY A 340 -7.96 6.14 28.13
N LEU A 341 -6.93 6.98 27.97
CA LEU A 341 -7.01 8.30 27.33
C LEU A 341 -6.01 8.43 26.18
N PHE A 342 -6.46 8.15 24.96
CA PHE A 342 -5.58 8.11 23.80
C PHE A 342 -5.70 9.36 22.95
N ARG A 343 -4.61 10.12 22.84
CA ARG A 343 -4.51 11.28 21.95
C ARG A 343 -4.15 10.82 20.54
N ILE A 344 -4.97 11.20 19.59
CA ILE A 344 -4.85 10.87 18.17
C ILE A 344 -4.77 12.18 17.40
N ARG A 345 -3.71 12.35 16.62
CA ARG A 345 -3.50 13.49 15.75
C ARG A 345 -3.80 13.09 14.30
N MET A 346 -4.64 13.86 13.64
CA MET A 346 -4.92 13.74 12.20
C MET A 346 -4.39 14.97 11.48
N HIS A 347 -3.56 14.77 10.46
CA HIS A 347 -3.16 15.82 9.52
C HIS A 347 -3.87 15.63 8.19
N PHE A 348 -4.36 16.73 7.64
CA PHE A 348 -5.03 16.77 6.35
C PHE A 348 -4.15 17.52 5.36
N SER A 349 -4.02 17.00 4.14
CA SER A 349 -3.39 17.70 3.04
C SER A 349 -4.27 18.86 2.55
N THR A 350 -3.66 19.90 2.01
CA THR A 350 -4.36 20.92 1.21
C THR A 350 -5.02 20.35 -0.06
N ARG A 351 -4.67 19.11 -0.43
CA ARG A 351 -5.27 18.32 -1.52
C ARG A 351 -6.32 17.31 -1.05
N PHE A 352 -6.78 17.35 0.20
CA PHE A 352 -7.85 16.45 0.67
C PHE A 352 -9.14 16.67 -0.16
N PRO A 353 -9.82 15.62 -0.66
CA PRO A 353 -9.65 14.19 -0.36
C PRO A 353 -8.70 13.40 -1.29
N ASP A 354 -8.10 14.00 -2.32
CA ASP A 354 -7.17 13.29 -3.21
C ASP A 354 -6.00 12.68 -2.43
N GLU A 355 -5.53 13.41 -1.41
CA GLU A 355 -4.62 12.90 -0.39
C GLU A 355 -5.34 12.66 0.92
N GLN A 356 -5.31 11.41 1.35
CA GLN A 356 -6.03 10.96 2.54
C GLN A 356 -5.28 11.33 3.83
N PRO A 357 -5.96 11.45 4.98
CA PRO A 357 -5.36 11.95 6.22
C PRO A 357 -4.20 11.08 6.71
N ARG A 358 -3.23 11.70 7.39
CA ARG A 358 -2.17 10.98 8.13
C ARG A 358 -2.50 10.99 9.62
N VAL A 359 -2.68 9.80 10.17
CA VAL A 359 -3.19 9.60 11.53
C VAL A 359 -2.11 8.96 12.39
N LYS A 360 -1.76 9.64 13.49
CA LYS A 360 -0.80 9.14 14.50
C LYS A 360 -1.41 9.17 15.90
N PHE A 361 -1.19 8.10 16.63
CA PHE A 361 -1.42 8.04 18.07
C PHE A 361 -0.23 8.69 18.77
N GLU A 362 -0.46 9.85 19.40
CA GLU A 362 0.54 10.53 20.22
C GLU A 362 0.75 9.79 21.55
N THR A 363 -0.35 9.28 22.11
CA THR A 363 -0.30 8.37 23.25
C THR A 363 0.11 6.99 22.77
N LYS A 364 1.19 6.45 23.32
CA LYS A 364 1.68 5.10 22.96
C LYS A 364 0.64 4.04 23.30
N ILE A 365 0.31 3.20 22.32
CA ILE A 365 -0.61 2.08 22.48
C ILE A 365 -0.03 0.81 21.85
N PHE A 366 -0.02 -0.29 22.60
CA PHE A 366 0.37 -1.60 22.08
C PHE A 366 -0.83 -2.29 21.44
N HIS A 367 -1.00 -2.13 20.13
CA HIS A 367 -2.17 -2.60 19.41
C HIS A 367 -1.79 -3.14 18.02
N HIS A 368 -2.47 -4.17 17.51
CA HIS A 368 -2.12 -4.79 16.22
C HIS A 368 -2.40 -3.91 15.00
N HIS A 369 -3.35 -2.96 15.11
CA HIS A 369 -3.63 -1.95 14.08
C HIS A 369 -2.87 -0.62 14.25
N ILE A 370 -2.03 -0.49 15.28
CA ILE A 370 -1.23 0.73 15.50
C ILE A 370 0.25 0.37 15.42
N ALA A 371 0.94 0.94 14.44
CA ALA A 371 2.36 0.71 14.23
C ALA A 371 3.19 1.18 15.44
N SER A 372 4.44 0.73 15.52
CA SER A 372 5.33 1.07 16.64
C SER A 372 5.57 2.57 16.82
N ASP A 373 5.46 3.36 15.74
CA ASP A 373 5.59 4.82 15.74
C ASP A 373 4.25 5.57 15.95
N GLY A 374 3.17 4.83 16.20
CA GLY A 374 1.82 5.38 16.39
C GLY A 374 1.00 5.50 15.11
N THR A 375 1.53 5.17 13.93
CA THR A 375 0.76 5.21 12.67
C THR A 375 -0.46 4.28 12.74
N ALA A 376 -1.64 4.82 12.45
CA ALA A 376 -2.88 4.06 12.50
C ALA A 376 -3.17 3.31 11.18
N CYS A 377 -3.49 2.03 11.28
CA CYS A 377 -4.02 1.19 10.21
C CYS A 377 -5.55 1.12 10.30
N TYR A 378 -6.24 1.85 9.43
CA TYR A 378 -7.70 1.89 9.39
C TYR A 378 -8.19 2.06 7.94
N THR A 379 -9.45 1.66 7.70
CA THR A 379 -10.07 1.76 6.38
C THR A 379 -11.39 2.52 6.52
N PRO A 380 -11.47 3.80 6.09
CA PRO A 380 -12.73 4.54 6.05
C PRO A 380 -13.70 3.93 5.03
N ASN A 381 -14.95 4.40 5.00
CA ASN A 381 -15.89 4.00 3.99
C ASN A 381 -15.38 4.44 2.59
N PRO A 382 -15.17 3.51 1.64
CA PRO A 382 -14.61 3.85 0.33
C PRO A 382 -15.50 4.78 -0.50
N MET A 383 -16.79 4.89 -0.16
CA MET A 383 -17.75 5.80 -0.81
C MET A 383 -17.84 7.17 -0.13
N ARG A 384 -17.07 7.42 0.93
CA ARG A 384 -17.08 8.66 1.72
C ARG A 384 -15.67 9.03 2.22
N LEU A 385 -14.69 9.02 1.30
CA LEU A 385 -13.29 9.32 1.59
C LEU A 385 -13.04 10.81 1.88
N GLU A 386 -14.03 11.64 1.60
CA GLU A 386 -14.09 13.08 1.87
C GLU A 386 -14.73 13.41 3.23
N ASP A 387 -15.36 12.43 3.89
CA ASP A 387 -16.05 12.58 5.17
C ASP A 387 -15.10 12.24 6.32
N VAL A 388 -14.66 13.27 7.05
CA VAL A 388 -13.77 13.13 8.21
C VAL A 388 -14.42 12.29 9.31
N LYS A 389 -15.75 12.35 9.47
CA LYS A 389 -16.46 11.48 10.43
C LYS A 389 -16.25 10.02 10.09
N SER A 390 -16.33 9.66 8.80
CA SER A 390 -16.08 8.28 8.36
C SER A 390 -14.68 7.79 8.71
N HIS A 391 -13.67 8.67 8.70
CA HIS A 391 -12.32 8.30 9.14
C HIS A 391 -12.27 8.07 10.65
N ILE A 392 -12.87 8.96 11.45
CA ILE A 392 -12.88 8.86 12.91
C ILE A 392 -13.62 7.60 13.37
N ASP A 393 -14.80 7.34 12.82
CA ASP A 393 -15.56 6.12 13.13
C ASP A 393 -14.76 4.85 12.78
N ALA A 394 -14.02 4.85 11.68
CA ALA A 394 -13.16 3.72 11.31
C ALA A 394 -11.95 3.56 12.24
N ILE A 395 -11.37 4.66 12.74
CA ILE A 395 -10.28 4.63 13.74
C ILE A 395 -10.80 4.08 15.07
N PHE A 396 -11.97 4.52 15.52
CA PHE A 396 -12.57 4.00 16.75
C PHE A 396 -12.99 2.53 16.59
N GLY A 397 -13.57 2.18 15.44
CA GLY A 397 -13.93 0.80 15.12
C GLY A 397 -12.75 -0.18 15.26
N VAL A 398 -11.56 0.18 14.76
CA VAL A 398 -10.38 -0.70 14.88
C VAL A 398 -9.83 -0.82 16.31
N LEU A 399 -10.15 0.11 17.21
CA LEU A 399 -9.78 0.02 18.63
C LEU A 399 -10.79 -0.79 19.44
N GLU A 400 -12.06 -0.77 19.01
CA GLU A 400 -13.19 -1.38 19.71
C GLU A 400 -13.48 -2.82 19.25
N GLU A 401 -12.90 -3.26 18.13
CA GLU A 401 -13.08 -4.60 17.59
C GLU A 401 -12.36 -5.64 18.47
N GLU A 402 -13.13 -6.45 19.22
CA GLU A 402 -12.57 -7.43 20.16
C GLU A 402 -12.07 -8.72 19.48
N GLU A 403 -12.73 -9.13 18.38
CA GLU A 403 -12.43 -10.36 17.65
C GLU A 403 -12.30 -10.13 16.13
N PRO A 404 -11.33 -9.31 15.70
CA PRO A 404 -11.10 -9.05 14.29
C PRO A 404 -10.72 -10.33 13.53
N ALA A 405 -11.22 -10.46 12.31
CA ALA A 405 -10.74 -11.47 11.37
C ALA A 405 -9.25 -11.25 11.07
N TYR A 406 -8.48 -12.33 10.98
CA TYR A 406 -7.08 -12.24 10.59
C TYR A 406 -6.96 -11.71 9.16
N ASP A 407 -6.28 -10.57 9.00
CA ASP A 407 -5.98 -9.99 7.69
C ASP A 407 -4.49 -9.63 7.62
N PRO A 408 -3.69 -10.37 6.83
CA PRO A 408 -2.26 -10.10 6.70
C PRO A 408 -1.95 -8.73 6.12
N ARG A 409 -2.89 -8.12 5.38
CA ARG A 409 -2.74 -6.79 4.77
C ARG A 409 -2.84 -5.66 5.80
N LYS A 410 -3.30 -5.95 7.03
CA LYS A 410 -3.41 -4.97 8.13
C LYS A 410 -2.33 -5.16 9.21
N ILE A 411 -1.32 -5.99 8.94
CA ILE A 411 -0.19 -6.21 9.86
C ILE A 411 0.73 -4.99 9.80
N VAL A 412 0.53 -4.07 10.74
CA VAL A 412 1.38 -2.88 10.91
C VAL A 412 2.23 -2.92 12.19
N ASN A 413 1.90 -3.85 13.09
CA ASN A 413 2.68 -4.13 14.28
C ASN A 413 2.88 -5.65 14.39
N PRO A 414 3.94 -6.20 13.75
CA PRO A 414 4.14 -7.65 13.66
C PRO A 414 4.23 -8.34 15.04
N GLU A 415 4.80 -7.65 16.03
CA GLU A 415 4.88 -8.15 17.41
C GLU A 415 3.48 -8.30 18.03
N ALA A 416 2.67 -7.24 17.96
CA ALA A 416 1.31 -7.25 18.49
C ALA A 416 0.41 -8.26 17.76
N THR A 417 0.48 -8.32 16.42
CA THR A 417 -0.25 -9.30 15.61
C THR A 417 0.11 -10.73 16.01
N LYS A 418 1.41 -11.04 16.13
CA LYS A 418 1.87 -12.38 16.51
C LYS A 418 1.37 -12.79 17.90
N MET A 419 1.29 -11.85 18.85
CA MET A 419 0.74 -12.14 20.18
C MET A 419 -0.78 -12.31 20.15
N PHE A 420 -1.49 -11.50 19.36
CA PHE A 420 -2.95 -11.54 19.30
C PHE A 420 -3.50 -12.81 18.65
N TRP A 421 -2.96 -13.19 17.47
CA TRP A 421 -3.31 -14.42 16.74
C TRP A 421 -2.36 -15.60 17.04
N GLY A 422 -1.59 -15.51 18.13
CA GLY A 422 -0.68 -16.56 18.55
C GLY A 422 -1.39 -17.87 18.85
N LYS A 423 -0.75 -19.00 18.53
CA LYS A 423 -1.32 -20.34 18.76
C LYS A 423 -1.40 -20.70 20.25
N LYS A 424 -0.60 -20.05 21.10
CA LYS A 424 -0.56 -20.39 22.54
C LYS A 424 -1.53 -19.49 23.31
N PRO A 425 -2.33 -20.04 24.25
CA PRO A 425 -3.21 -19.24 25.10
C PRO A 425 -2.49 -18.13 25.89
N GLU A 426 -1.20 -18.30 26.15
CA GLU A 426 -0.35 -17.30 26.81
C GLU A 426 -0.10 -16.06 25.94
N ASP A 427 -0.10 -16.18 24.61
CA ASP A 427 0.18 -15.09 23.69
C ASP A 427 -0.90 -14.00 23.80
N LYS A 428 -2.18 -14.40 23.74
CA LYS A 428 -3.32 -13.47 23.91
C LYS A 428 -3.35 -12.84 25.31
N LYS A 429 -2.93 -13.57 26.35
CA LYS A 429 -2.79 -13.03 27.71
C LYS A 429 -1.68 -11.97 27.78
N GLN A 430 -0.53 -12.21 27.14
CA GLN A 430 0.56 -11.24 27.08
C GLN A 430 0.17 -10.00 26.28
N TYR A 431 -0.53 -10.16 25.17
CA TYR A 431 -1.11 -9.05 24.41
C TYR A 431 -2.00 -8.17 25.30
N ASN A 432 -3.01 -8.75 25.95
CA ASN A 432 -3.95 -8.01 26.81
C ASN A 432 -3.23 -7.33 27.97
N ARG A 433 -2.18 -7.95 28.54
CA ARG A 433 -1.37 -7.34 29.60
C ARG A 433 -0.62 -6.10 29.11
N ARG A 434 -0.04 -6.15 27.90
CA ARG A 434 0.66 -5.00 27.30
C ARG A 434 -0.31 -3.90 26.89
N LEU A 435 -1.47 -4.24 26.34
CA LEU A 435 -2.53 -3.29 26.01
C LEU A 435 -3.01 -2.54 27.27
N ARG A 436 -3.27 -3.25 28.38
CA ARG A 436 -3.64 -2.63 29.66
C ARG A 436 -2.52 -1.78 30.26
N ARG A 437 -1.26 -2.12 30.02
CA ARG A 437 -0.14 -1.25 30.40
C ARG A 437 -0.16 0.06 29.62
N SER A 438 -0.50 0.04 28.33
CA SER A 438 -0.70 1.26 27.54
C SER A 438 -1.85 2.10 28.09
N VAL A 439 -2.94 1.49 28.56
CA VAL A 439 -4.04 2.19 29.24
C VAL A 439 -3.54 2.92 30.49
N GLN A 440 -2.79 2.25 31.36
CA GLN A 440 -2.24 2.89 32.57
C GLN A 440 -1.33 4.07 32.22
N GLN A 441 -0.43 3.89 31.25
CA GLN A 441 0.50 4.92 30.79
C GLN A 441 -0.20 6.08 30.06
N SER A 442 -1.41 5.87 29.55
CA SER A 442 -2.18 6.93 28.87
C SER A 442 -2.73 7.99 29.82
N MET A 443 -2.79 7.67 31.12
CA MET A 443 -3.28 8.54 32.18
C MET A 443 -2.17 9.33 32.88
N GLU A 444 -0.90 8.94 32.65
CA GLU A 444 0.32 9.60 33.11
C GLU A 444 0.72 10.71 32.13
#